data_AF-A0A2V9WH72-F1
#
_entry.id   AF-A0A2V9WH72-F1
#
_cell.length_a   1.000
_cell.length_b   1.000
_cell.length_c   1.000
_cell.angle_alpha   90.00
_cell.angle_beta   90.00
_cell.angle_gamma   90.00
#
_symmetry.space_group_name_H-M   'P 1'
#
loop_
_entity.id
_entity.type
_entity.pdbx_description
1 polymer ?
#
loop_
_entity_poly.entity_id
_entity_poly.type
_entity_poly.pdbx_seq_one_letter_code
_entity_poly.pdbx_strand_id
1 'polypeptide(L)'
;MEGPFKPWKVLDKRRLLLAMMEELAGGAHVSFEGDLRGLTLLSIPGASEEPTAALKRNTLWPKQEFVVVPLEPFMAEKIIAAIGGTVPGAIIHIQIEKDGQLQFGAYDHFYPECICFGSAVKEDVIQSLISQNIMRPYTERRPRREIKR
;
A
#
# COMPACT_ATOMS: atom_id res chain seq x y z
N MET A 1 -18.60 0.77 2.60
CA MET A 1 -17.92 -0.08 1.61
C MET A 1 -18.80 -1.31 1.39
N GLU A 2 -19.67 -1.29 0.39
CA GLU A 2 -20.49 -2.45 0.02
C GLU A 2 -20.14 -2.86 -1.42
N GLY A 3 -19.37 -3.93 -1.51
CA GLY A 3 -18.94 -4.59 -2.73
C GLY A 3 -18.14 -5.82 -2.31
N PRO A 4 -18.25 -6.97 -3.00
CA PRO A 4 -17.55 -8.17 -2.62
C PRO A 4 -16.04 -7.91 -2.61
N PHE A 5 -15.40 -8.15 -1.45
CA PHE A 5 -13.96 -8.04 -1.32
C PHE A 5 -13.30 -9.00 -2.33
N LYS A 6 -12.67 -8.44 -3.36
CA LYS A 6 -12.01 -9.22 -4.41
C LYS A 6 -10.55 -9.37 -4.03
N PRO A 7 -10.04 -10.59 -3.79
CA PRO A 7 -8.63 -10.77 -3.49
C PRO A 7 -7.78 -10.57 -4.76
N TRP A 8 -6.58 -10.03 -4.58
CA TRP A 8 -5.67 -9.60 -5.65
C TRP A 8 -4.30 -10.23 -5.49
N LYS A 9 -3.84 -11.00 -6.48
CA LYS A 9 -2.44 -11.44 -6.53
C LYS A 9 -1.61 -10.33 -7.16
N VAL A 10 -0.74 -9.72 -6.36
CA VAL A 10 0.22 -8.72 -6.85
C VAL A 10 1.45 -9.44 -7.39
N LEU A 11 1.79 -9.17 -8.65
CA LEU A 11 2.92 -9.77 -9.35
C LEU A 11 4.12 -8.82 -9.38
N ASP A 12 3.86 -7.51 -9.36
CA ASP A 12 4.89 -6.46 -9.27
C ASP A 12 4.48 -5.39 -8.25
N LYS A 13 5.07 -5.46 -7.05
CA LYS A 13 4.80 -4.53 -5.95
C LYS A 13 5.26 -3.11 -6.25
N ARG A 14 6.40 -2.95 -6.94
CA ARG A 14 6.96 -1.63 -7.26
C ARG A 14 6.03 -0.91 -8.23
N ARG A 15 5.66 -1.56 -9.33
CA ARG A 15 4.79 -0.95 -10.34
C ARG A 15 3.38 -0.69 -9.82
N LEU A 16 2.84 -1.56 -8.98
CA LEU A 16 1.57 -1.31 -8.30
C LEU A 16 1.65 -0.05 -7.42
N LEU A 17 2.65 0.02 -6.55
CA LEU A 17 2.80 1.15 -5.63
C LEU A 17 3.03 2.46 -6.38
N LEU A 18 3.86 2.44 -7.42
CA LEU A 18 4.10 3.61 -8.28
C LEU A 18 2.80 4.12 -8.90
N ALA A 19 2.01 3.23 -9.52
CA ALA A 19 0.74 3.61 -10.13
C ALA A 19 -0.28 4.17 -9.12
N MET A 20 -0.35 3.61 -7.91
CA MET A 20 -1.22 4.14 -6.86
C MET A 20 -0.77 5.50 -6.36
N MET A 21 0.54 5.70 -6.21
CA MET A 21 1.09 7.01 -5.82
C MET A 21 0.83 8.07 -6.89
N GLU A 22 0.96 7.72 -8.18
CA GLU A 22 0.68 8.64 -9.29
C GLU A 22 -0.80 9.00 -9.40
N GLU A 23 -1.71 8.02 -9.30
CA GLU A 23 -3.15 8.23 -9.38
C GLU A 23 -3.69 9.08 -8.23
N LEU A 24 -3.13 8.90 -7.03
CA LEU A 24 -3.65 9.54 -5.81
C LEU A 24 -2.91 10.83 -5.43
N ALA A 25 -1.85 11.20 -6.14
CA ALA A 25 -1.04 12.38 -5.80
C ALA A 25 -1.82 13.71 -5.76
N GLY A 26 -1.30 14.63 -4.96
CA GLY A 26 -1.86 15.96 -4.71
C GLY A 26 -2.85 15.94 -3.55
N GLY A 27 -2.48 16.62 -2.45
CA GLY A 27 -3.28 16.65 -1.21
C GLY A 27 -3.43 15.30 -0.52
N ALA A 28 -2.47 14.40 -0.72
CA ALA A 28 -2.48 13.02 -0.26
C ALA A 28 -1.28 12.72 0.64
N HIS A 29 -1.36 11.62 1.39
CA HIS A 29 -0.24 11.07 2.14
C HIS A 29 -0.15 9.56 1.95
N VAL A 30 1.08 9.04 1.98
CA VAL A 30 1.36 7.61 2.02
C VAL A 30 2.00 7.24 3.35
N SER A 31 1.56 6.15 3.97
CA SER A 31 2.24 5.58 5.12
C SER A 31 2.91 4.25 4.79
N PHE A 32 4.00 4.00 5.51
CA PHE A 32 4.75 2.76 5.50
C PHE A 32 4.87 2.23 6.93
N GLU A 33 4.67 0.93 7.12
CA GLU A 33 4.80 0.26 8.41
C GLU A 33 5.67 -1.00 8.28
N GLY A 34 6.59 -1.22 9.22
CA GLY A 34 7.44 -2.41 9.24
C GLY A 34 8.78 -2.15 9.93
N ASP A 35 9.83 -2.82 9.44
CA ASP A 35 11.22 -2.49 9.77
C ASP A 35 11.74 -1.49 8.73
N LEU A 36 11.75 -0.21 9.09
CA LEU A 36 12.09 0.92 8.22
C LEU A 36 13.52 1.42 8.48
N ARG A 37 14.27 0.77 9.35
CA ARG A 37 15.67 1.10 9.64
C ARG A 37 16.50 1.05 8.36
N GLY A 38 17.24 2.14 8.11
CA GLY A 38 18.08 2.28 6.92
C GLY A 38 17.34 2.75 5.67
N LEU A 39 16.01 2.92 5.72
CA LEU A 39 15.27 3.65 4.69
C LEU A 39 15.36 5.16 4.95
N THR A 40 15.24 5.96 3.89
CA THR A 40 15.42 7.42 3.98
C THR A 40 14.09 8.17 3.93
N LEU A 41 12.98 7.53 4.30
CA LEU A 41 11.63 8.12 4.27
C LEU A 41 11.53 9.42 5.07
N LEU A 42 12.14 9.47 6.26
CA LEU A 42 12.17 10.67 7.12
C LEU A 42 12.99 11.83 6.56
N SER A 43 13.80 11.60 5.52
CA SER A 43 14.51 12.69 4.83
C SER A 43 13.61 13.45 3.85
N ILE A 44 12.39 12.96 3.58
CA ILE A 44 11.44 13.63 2.71
C ILE A 44 10.79 14.78 3.49
N PRO A 45 10.78 16.02 2.94
CA PRO A 45 10.14 17.15 3.61
C PRO A 45 8.68 16.87 3.96
N GLY A 46 8.30 17.14 5.21
CA GLY A 46 6.95 16.89 5.73
C GLY A 46 6.69 15.45 6.17
N ALA A 47 7.68 14.54 6.07
CA ALA A 47 7.54 13.21 6.65
C ALA A 47 7.41 13.26 8.18
N SER A 48 6.65 12.33 8.74
CA SER A 48 6.35 12.24 10.17
C SER A 48 6.21 10.78 10.61
N GLU A 49 6.56 10.48 11.86
CA GLU A 49 6.32 9.15 12.46
C GLU A 49 4.92 9.03 13.11
N GLU A 50 4.20 10.15 13.17
CA GLU A 50 2.90 10.24 13.81
C GLU A 50 1.78 9.75 12.86
N PRO A 51 0.90 8.84 13.33
CA PRO A 51 -0.31 8.48 12.61
C PRO A 51 -1.21 9.68 12.35
N THR A 52 -1.98 9.62 11.27
CA THR A 52 -3.05 10.58 11.00
C THR A 52 -4.42 10.00 11.36
N ALA A 53 -5.48 10.79 11.22
CA ALA A 53 -6.84 10.28 11.41
C ALA A 53 -7.16 9.12 10.43
N ALA A 54 -6.59 9.17 9.21
CA ALA A 54 -6.83 8.20 8.15
C ALA A 54 -5.77 7.09 8.09
N LEU A 55 -4.49 7.43 8.32
CA LEU A 55 -3.35 6.51 8.22
C LEU A 55 -2.95 6.03 9.62
N LYS A 56 -3.10 4.74 9.87
CA LYS A 56 -2.96 4.14 11.21
C LYS A 56 -2.04 2.94 11.16
N ARG A 57 -1.38 2.68 12.29
CA ARG A 57 -0.64 1.43 12.51
C ARG A 57 -1.61 0.26 12.55
N ASN A 58 -1.30 -0.81 11.84
CA ASN A 58 -2.11 -2.02 11.77
C ASN A 58 -1.49 -3.17 12.57
N THR A 59 -0.19 -3.11 12.89
CA THR A 59 0.45 -4.11 13.77
C THR A 59 0.25 -3.74 15.23
N LEU A 60 -0.48 -4.58 15.97
CA LEU A 60 -0.75 -4.38 17.40
C LEU A 60 0.45 -4.75 18.29
N TRP A 61 1.19 -5.81 17.95
CA TRP A 61 2.36 -6.25 18.70
C TRP A 61 3.27 -7.17 17.87
N PRO A 62 4.61 -7.02 17.91
CA PRO A 62 5.33 -5.87 18.49
C PRO A 62 5.07 -4.59 17.68
N LYS A 63 5.15 -3.43 18.34
CA LYS A 63 5.01 -2.13 17.66
C LYS A 63 6.09 -2.00 16.59
N GLN A 64 5.68 -1.79 15.34
CA GLN A 64 6.56 -1.60 14.20
C GLN A 64 7.00 -0.13 14.09
N GLU A 65 7.95 0.18 13.21
CA GLU A 65 8.18 1.57 12.78
C GLU A 65 7.06 1.99 11.83
N PHE A 66 6.77 3.29 11.77
CA PHE A 66 5.73 3.85 10.91
C PHE A 66 6.13 5.24 10.47
N VAL A 67 6.02 5.51 9.18
CA VAL A 67 6.32 6.83 8.62
C VAL A 67 5.21 7.21 7.66
N VAL A 68 4.69 8.42 7.80
CA VAL A 68 3.80 9.10 6.87
C VAL A 68 4.62 10.08 6.04
N VAL A 69 4.38 10.12 4.75
CA VAL A 69 5.06 11.02 3.80
C VAL A 69 4.00 11.74 2.96
N PRO A 70 4.14 13.06 2.76
CA PRO A 70 3.31 13.80 1.81
C PRO A 70 3.46 13.21 0.40
N LEU A 71 2.35 13.08 -0.31
CA LEU A 71 2.28 12.56 -1.66
C LEU A 71 1.81 13.66 -2.61
N GLU A 72 2.75 14.55 -2.95
CA GLU A 72 2.52 15.59 -3.96
C GLU A 72 2.79 15.07 -5.38
N PRO A 73 2.32 15.78 -6.43
CA PRO A 73 2.61 15.43 -7.81
C PRO A 73 4.12 15.24 -8.03
N PHE A 74 4.47 14.22 -8.83
CA PHE A 74 5.86 13.86 -9.17
C PHE A 74 6.74 13.35 -8.02
N MET A 75 6.19 13.06 -6.83
CA MET A 75 6.97 12.50 -5.71
C MET A 75 7.14 10.98 -5.75
N ALA A 76 6.35 10.25 -6.57
CA ALA A 76 6.26 8.81 -6.53
C ALA A 76 7.64 8.11 -6.67
N GLU A 77 8.43 8.48 -7.68
CA GLU A 77 9.78 7.91 -7.88
C GLU A 77 10.76 8.28 -6.74
N LYS A 78 10.65 9.50 -6.17
CA LYS A 78 11.46 9.90 -5.01
C LYS A 78 11.14 9.04 -3.79
N ILE A 79 9.86 8.72 -3.57
CA ILE A 79 9.42 7.86 -2.47
C ILE A 79 9.90 6.42 -2.72
N ILE A 80 9.79 5.90 -3.95
CA ILE A 80 10.35 4.59 -4.32
C ILE A 80 11.85 4.54 -4.06
N ALA A 81 12.61 5.58 -4.42
CA ALA A 81 14.03 5.65 -4.13
C ALA A 81 14.31 5.64 -2.61
N ALA A 82 13.50 6.35 -1.83
CA ALA A 82 13.66 6.44 -0.37
C ALA A 82 13.40 5.11 0.37
N ILE A 83 12.63 4.19 -0.23
CA ILE A 83 12.42 2.83 0.28
C ILE A 83 13.40 1.79 -0.32
N GLY A 84 14.40 2.23 -1.09
CA GLY A 84 15.43 1.35 -1.65
C GLY A 84 15.22 0.94 -3.12
N GLY A 85 14.40 1.67 -3.88
CA GLY A 85 14.20 1.47 -5.32
C GLY A 85 13.17 0.39 -5.71
N THR A 86 12.72 -0.40 -4.73
CA THR A 86 11.62 -1.36 -4.84
C THR A 86 10.87 -1.44 -3.51
N VAL A 87 9.83 -2.26 -3.39
CA VAL A 87 9.16 -2.51 -2.11
C VAL A 87 9.92 -3.59 -1.34
N PRO A 88 10.73 -3.25 -0.31
CA PRO A 88 11.47 -4.25 0.47
C PRO A 88 10.51 -5.14 1.26
N GLY A 89 10.93 -6.38 1.50
CA GLY A 89 10.18 -7.32 2.36
C GLY A 89 10.05 -6.85 3.81
N ALA A 90 10.86 -5.88 4.23
CA ALA A 90 10.80 -5.26 5.55
C ALA A 90 9.56 -4.36 5.75
N ILE A 91 8.94 -3.88 4.65
CA ILE A 91 7.66 -3.16 4.71
C ILE A 91 6.52 -4.18 4.75
N ILE A 92 5.70 -4.07 5.80
CA ILE A 92 4.59 -4.96 6.10
C ILE A 92 3.27 -4.37 5.57
N HIS A 93 3.04 -3.08 5.85
CA HIS A 93 1.82 -2.38 5.44
C HIS A 93 2.15 -1.08 4.73
N ILE A 94 1.35 -0.78 3.70
CA ILE A 94 1.33 0.50 3.00
C ILE A 94 -0.10 0.98 2.91
N GLN A 95 -0.30 2.26 3.17
CA GLN A 95 -1.60 2.91 3.02
C GLN A 95 -1.42 4.22 2.26
N ILE A 96 -2.41 4.60 1.45
CA ILE A 96 -2.47 5.94 0.84
C ILE A 96 -3.83 6.54 1.16
N GLU A 97 -3.82 7.73 1.72
CA GLU A 97 -5.01 8.54 1.91
C GLU A 97 -5.02 9.69 0.91
N LYS A 98 -6.22 10.10 0.51
CA LYS A 98 -6.46 11.33 -0.24
C LYS A 98 -7.68 12.02 0.38
N ASP A 99 -7.56 13.33 0.62
CA ASP A 99 -8.62 14.15 1.21
C ASP A 99 -9.13 13.59 2.57
N GLY A 100 -8.22 13.03 3.37
CA GLY A 100 -8.52 12.50 4.71
C GLY A 100 -9.20 11.14 4.71
N GLN A 101 -9.27 10.45 3.57
CA GLN A 101 -9.87 9.12 3.44
C GLN A 101 -8.86 8.11 2.90
N LEU A 102 -8.87 6.90 3.45
CA LEU A 102 -8.06 5.80 2.94
C LEU A 102 -8.53 5.40 1.53
N GLN A 103 -7.64 5.54 0.54
CA GLN A 103 -7.93 5.22 -0.87
C GLN A 103 -7.14 4.04 -1.40
N PHE A 104 -6.06 3.64 -0.73
CA PHE A 104 -5.36 2.41 -1.05
C PHE A 104 -4.79 1.79 0.22
N GLY A 105 -4.88 0.47 0.32
CA GLY A 105 -4.25 -0.29 1.39
C GLY A 105 -3.65 -1.58 0.84
N ALA A 106 -2.39 -1.84 1.19
CA ALA A 106 -1.72 -3.11 0.98
C ALA A 106 -1.15 -3.60 2.30
N TYR A 107 -1.76 -4.63 2.89
CA TYR A 107 -1.39 -5.16 4.19
C TYR A 107 -0.72 -6.54 4.08
N ASP A 108 -0.09 -6.98 5.16
CA ASP A 108 0.53 -8.31 5.31
C ASP A 108 1.47 -8.67 4.16
N HIS A 109 2.37 -7.75 3.81
CA HIS A 109 3.31 -7.88 2.69
C HIS A 109 2.62 -8.08 1.32
N PHE A 110 1.50 -7.40 1.09
CA PHE A 110 0.66 -7.53 -0.11
C PHE A 110 0.02 -8.91 -0.21
N TYR A 111 -0.44 -9.46 0.92
CA TYR A 111 -1.17 -10.72 0.89
C TYR A 111 -2.44 -10.57 0.03
N PRO A 112 -2.84 -11.59 -0.76
CA PRO A 112 -3.89 -11.38 -1.76
C PRO A 112 -5.24 -10.94 -1.21
N GLU A 113 -5.56 -11.34 0.01
CA GLU A 113 -6.81 -10.95 0.69
C GLU A 113 -6.69 -9.61 1.45
N CYS A 114 -5.58 -8.89 1.27
CA CYS A 114 -5.21 -7.72 2.06
C CYS A 114 -4.90 -6.48 1.20
N ILE A 115 -5.40 -6.45 -0.05
CA ILE A 115 -5.32 -5.31 -0.94
C ILE A 115 -6.71 -4.67 -1.07
N CYS A 116 -6.81 -3.36 -0.86
CA CYS A 116 -8.05 -2.61 -1.06
C CYS A 116 -7.82 -1.31 -1.85
N PHE A 117 -8.83 -0.94 -2.63
CA PHE A 117 -8.91 0.30 -3.38
C PHE A 117 -10.16 1.06 -2.93
N GLY A 118 -10.00 2.35 -2.67
CA GLY A 118 -11.09 3.27 -2.37
C GLY A 118 -11.63 3.94 -3.63
N SER A 119 -12.66 4.77 -3.45
CA SER A 119 -13.42 5.39 -4.54
C SER A 119 -12.63 6.41 -5.36
N ALA A 120 -11.50 6.92 -4.86
CA ALA A 120 -10.64 7.82 -5.62
C ALA A 120 -9.78 7.10 -6.67
N VAL A 121 -9.64 5.78 -6.60
CA VAL A 121 -8.91 5.00 -7.59
C VAL A 121 -9.84 4.68 -8.75
N LYS A 122 -9.56 5.22 -9.94
CA LYS A 122 -10.38 4.97 -11.14
C LYS A 122 -10.30 3.50 -11.56
N GLU A 123 -11.43 2.96 -11.99
CA GLU A 123 -11.52 1.59 -12.52
C GLU A 123 -10.56 1.38 -13.71
N ASP A 124 -10.39 2.38 -14.58
CA ASP A 124 -9.46 2.31 -15.72
C ASP A 124 -8.00 2.06 -15.30
N VAL A 125 -7.59 2.59 -14.14
CA VAL A 125 -6.26 2.33 -13.58
C VAL A 125 -6.15 0.88 -13.13
N ILE A 126 -7.19 0.36 -12.44
CA ILE A 126 -7.25 -1.05 -12.02
C ILE A 126 -7.18 -1.97 -13.24
N GLN A 127 -7.95 -1.69 -14.30
CA GLN A 127 -7.94 -2.48 -15.54
C GLN A 127 -6.58 -2.40 -16.26
N SER A 128 -5.94 -1.24 -16.25
CA SER A 128 -4.60 -1.06 -16.81
C SER A 128 -3.54 -1.88 -16.05
N LEU A 129 -3.62 -1.94 -14.72
CA LEU A 129 -2.73 -2.79 -13.91
C LEU A 129 -2.89 -4.28 -14.22
N ILE A 130 -4.13 -4.72 -14.49
CA ILE A 130 -4.42 -6.10 -14.88
C ILE A 130 -3.87 -6.40 -16.27
N SER A 131 -4.14 -5.53 -17.25
CA SER A 131 -3.70 -5.74 -18.64
C SER A 131 -2.17 -5.74 -18.78
N GLN A 132 -1.47 -4.99 -17.93
CA GLN A 132 -0.02 -4.96 -17.85
C GLN A 132 0.58 -6.12 -17.01
N ASN A 133 -0.25 -7.04 -16.53
CA ASN A 133 0.15 -8.17 -15.69
C ASN A 133 0.89 -7.74 -14.40
N ILE A 134 0.56 -6.58 -13.84
CA ILE A 134 1.08 -6.09 -12.56
C ILE A 134 0.34 -6.75 -11.40
N MET A 135 -0.96 -6.97 -11.57
CA MET A 135 -1.79 -7.71 -10.62
C MET A 135 -2.87 -8.49 -11.35
N ARG A 136 -3.48 -9.46 -10.67
CA ARG A 136 -4.60 -10.22 -11.20
C ARG A 136 -5.59 -10.62 -10.11
N PRO A 137 -6.86 -10.90 -10.43
CA PRO A 137 -7.77 -11.52 -9.50
C PRO A 137 -7.16 -12.80 -8.92
N TYR A 138 -7.21 -12.97 -7.61
CA TYR A 138 -6.75 -14.17 -6.95
C TYR A 138 -7.88 -15.21 -6.94
N THR A 139 -7.73 -16.27 -7.72
CA THR A 139 -8.73 -17.33 -7.89
C THR A 139 -8.31 -18.66 -7.25
N GLU A 140 -7.10 -18.73 -6.71
CA GLU A 140 -6.57 -19.91 -6.03
C GLU A 140 -7.31 -20.09 -4.69
N ARG A 141 -8.18 -21.10 -4.60
CA ARG A 141 -8.88 -21.46 -3.36
C ARG A 141 -7.85 -21.81 -2.29
N ARG A 142 -7.96 -21.22 -1.09
CA ARG A 142 -7.26 -21.74 0.10
C ARG A 142 -7.59 -23.23 0.23
N PRO A 143 -6.62 -24.14 0.46
CA PRO A 143 -6.96 -25.44 1.00
C PRO A 143 -7.68 -25.21 2.33
N ARG A 144 -8.86 -25.83 2.51
CA ARG A 144 -9.54 -25.84 3.82
C ARG A 144 -8.52 -26.37 4.82
N ARG A 145 -8.22 -25.60 5.88
CA ARG A 145 -7.56 -26.17 7.06
C ARG A 145 -8.50 -27.26 7.59
N GLU A 146 -8.12 -28.52 7.44
CA GLU A 146 -8.76 -29.59 8.19
C GLU A 146 -8.55 -29.28 9.67
N ILE A 147 -9.65 -28.98 10.36
CA ILE A 147 -9.67 -28.95 11.81
C ILE A 147 -9.48 -30.41 12.23
N LYS A 148 -8.24 -30.79 12.57
CA LYS A 148 -8.01 -32.04 13.31
C LYS A 148 -8.67 -31.86 14.67
N ARG A 149 -9.75 -32.62 14.88
CA ARG A 149 -10.41 -32.78 16.18
C ARG A 149 -9.49 -33.55 17.14
#